data_AF-A0A504TVL2-F1
#
_entry.id   AF-A0A504TVL2-F1
#
_cell.length_a   1.000
_cell.length_b   1.000
_cell.length_c   1.000
_cell.angle_alpha   90.00
_cell.angle_beta   90.00
_cell.angle_gamma   90.00
#
_symmetry.space_group_name_H-M   'P 1'
#
loop_
_entity.id
_entity.type
_entity.pdbx_description
1 polymer ?
#
loop_
_entity_poly.entity_id
_entity_poly.type
_entity_poly.pdbx_seq_one_letter_code
_entity_poly.pdbx_strand_id
1 'polypeptide(L)'
;MRSSEGGLTLTRAGHPLPVASGGQGGQCIGTETTTGAMLQPRDFHHCVIIMAHPDDEILWASSILATAKKVILCYGDTADAAVSRGRAALLRDFPLTSVIGLNIRESRSFLTTNWGRPIETAYGIQCGRDRDGYQRNFELARAAIAEHIAEGDLVVTHNPWGEYGHEEHVQVYRAVAVLKKERDFRLVVTGYASDRVLSFMEMNTPRLGGSITLPTNKSLALSLKQHYQKHDSWTWDDGYVWPDQELFYEITAEDAPLRPVRGTMASLPMNMLLIDGHLPLWRRVLRRFKRTLLVALDRVIRLQRGKR
;
A
#
# COMPACT_ATOMS: atom_id res chain seq x y z
N MET A 1 -22.46 65.36 22.38
CA MET A 1 -22.65 66.77 21.98
C MET A 1 -21.39 67.56 22.28
N ARG A 2 -20.64 67.90 21.22
CA ARG A 2 -19.58 68.93 21.07
C ARG A 2 -19.01 68.67 19.67
N SER A 3 -19.51 69.35 18.64
CA SER A 3 -19.03 70.66 18.13
C SER A 3 -17.63 70.55 17.53
N SER A 4 -17.31 71.00 16.33
CA SER A 4 -18.04 71.70 15.27
C SER A 4 -17.03 71.93 14.13
N GLU A 5 -17.49 71.70 12.90
CA GLU A 5 -17.35 72.48 11.67
C GLU A 5 -16.05 73.25 11.31
N GLY A 6 -15.73 73.21 10.01
CA GLY A 6 -14.88 74.20 9.34
C GLY A 6 -14.46 73.75 7.94
N GLY A 7 -15.23 74.16 6.93
CA GLY A 7 -14.95 73.86 5.52
C GLY A 7 -14.08 74.91 4.81
N LEU A 8 -14.11 74.79 3.48
CA LEU A 8 -13.73 75.71 2.40
C LEU A 8 -12.38 75.52 1.68
N THR A 9 -12.59 75.18 0.42
CA THR A 9 -11.78 75.09 -0.81
C THR A 9 -11.26 76.45 -1.29
N LEU A 10 -10.10 76.49 -1.97
CA LEU A 10 -9.91 77.03 -3.35
C LEU A 10 -8.43 77.05 -3.84
N THR A 11 -8.22 76.31 -4.94
CA THR A 11 -7.39 76.58 -6.16
C THR A 11 -5.92 77.04 -6.15
N ARG A 12 -5.08 76.13 -6.70
CA ARG A 12 -4.32 76.20 -7.98
C ARG A 12 -3.09 77.13 -8.11
N ALA A 13 -1.90 76.55 -8.31
CA ALA A 13 -1.02 76.70 -9.49
C ALA A 13 0.41 76.16 -9.24
N GLY A 14 1.05 75.57 -10.26
CA GLY A 14 2.52 75.53 -10.41
C GLY A 14 3.18 74.15 -10.55
N HIS A 15 3.45 73.74 -11.79
CA HIS A 15 4.45 72.71 -12.15
C HIS A 15 5.89 73.27 -11.95
N PRO A 16 6.92 72.42 -11.70
CA PRO A 16 7.66 71.76 -12.79
C PRO A 16 8.11 70.30 -12.49
N LEU A 17 8.39 69.55 -13.56
CA LEU A 17 9.08 68.24 -13.54
C LEU A 17 10.57 68.39 -13.17
N PRO A 18 11.21 67.34 -12.61
CA PRO A 18 12.26 66.67 -13.40
C PRO A 18 12.38 65.13 -13.22
N VAL A 19 12.69 64.49 -14.34
CA VAL A 19 13.70 63.44 -14.65
C VAL A 19 14.13 62.38 -13.59
N ALA A 20 13.84 61.11 -13.97
CA ALA A 20 14.49 59.80 -13.80
C ALA A 20 15.66 59.53 -12.81
N SER A 21 15.50 58.46 -12.00
CA SER A 21 16.44 57.35 -11.68
C SER A 21 15.70 56.44 -10.67
N GLY A 22 15.77 55.10 -10.55
CA GLY A 22 16.54 54.01 -11.12
C GLY A 22 16.58 52.88 -10.06
N GLY A 23 16.10 51.66 -10.38
CA GLY A 23 16.26 50.42 -9.57
C GLY A 23 15.38 50.31 -8.30
N GLN A 24 14.87 49.16 -7.85
CA GLN A 24 15.10 47.76 -8.18
C GLN A 24 13.76 47.00 -8.06
N GLY A 25 13.48 46.11 -9.01
CA GLY A 25 12.35 45.19 -8.94
C GLY A 25 12.61 44.12 -7.88
N GLY A 26 11.76 44.08 -6.86
CA GLY A 26 11.68 42.95 -5.96
C GLY A 26 11.18 41.74 -6.73
N GLN A 27 12.10 40.84 -7.09
CA GLN A 27 11.75 39.49 -7.53
C GLN A 27 11.05 38.81 -6.35
N CYS A 28 9.75 38.56 -6.52
CA CYS A 28 9.06 37.51 -5.80
C CYS A 28 9.79 36.20 -6.11
N ILE A 29 10.60 35.73 -5.16
CA ILE A 29 11.14 34.38 -5.19
C ILE A 29 9.93 33.48 -4.96
N GLY A 30 9.29 33.08 -6.06
CA GLY A 30 8.35 31.98 -6.05
C GLY A 30 9.11 30.77 -5.54
N THR A 31 8.71 30.27 -4.38
CA THR A 31 9.05 28.92 -3.97
C THR A 31 8.50 28.01 -5.05
N GLU A 32 9.38 27.46 -5.88
CA GLU A 32 9.06 26.32 -6.73
C GLU A 32 8.59 25.20 -5.80
N THR A 33 7.28 25.07 -5.64
CA THR A 33 6.69 23.81 -5.24
C THR A 33 7.12 22.82 -6.30
N THR A 34 8.06 21.94 -5.95
CA THR A 34 8.47 20.81 -6.76
C THR A 34 7.22 20.02 -7.13
N THR A 35 6.68 20.26 -8.32
CA THR A 35 5.63 19.44 -8.90
C THR A 35 6.25 18.07 -9.04
N GLY A 36 5.89 17.13 -8.16
CA GLY A 36 6.43 15.77 -8.17
C GLY A 36 6.35 15.20 -9.58
N ALA A 37 7.45 14.68 -10.09
CA ALA A 37 7.52 14.15 -11.45
C ALA A 37 6.45 13.05 -11.62
N MET A 38 5.56 13.21 -12.62
CA MET A 38 4.52 12.23 -12.89
C MET A 38 5.13 10.86 -13.19
N LEU A 39 4.61 9.79 -12.56
CA LEU A 39 4.96 8.40 -12.86
C LEU A 39 4.89 8.13 -14.37
N GLN A 40 5.96 7.55 -14.91
CA GLN A 40 6.03 7.11 -16.31
C GLN A 40 6.23 5.59 -16.38
N PRO A 41 5.79 4.91 -17.46
CA PRO A 41 5.99 3.46 -17.59
C PRO A 41 7.45 3.01 -17.46
N ARG A 42 8.38 3.83 -17.98
CA ARG A 42 9.83 3.58 -17.91
C ARG A 42 10.38 3.60 -16.48
N ASP A 43 9.72 4.29 -15.55
CA ASP A 43 10.17 4.37 -14.15
C ASP A 43 10.12 3.00 -13.46
N PHE A 44 9.25 2.11 -13.96
CA PHE A 44 9.09 0.76 -13.44
C PHE A 44 10.11 -0.23 -14.02
N HIS A 45 10.89 0.18 -15.03
CA HIS A 45 12.03 -0.60 -15.47
C HIS A 45 13.07 -0.60 -14.37
N HIS A 46 13.53 -1.78 -13.95
CA HIS A 46 14.46 -1.97 -12.84
C HIS A 46 13.92 -1.51 -11.46
N CYS A 47 12.60 -1.49 -11.26
CA CYS A 47 12.03 -1.30 -9.93
C CYS A 47 12.34 -2.46 -8.98
N VAL A 48 12.23 -2.19 -7.67
CA VAL A 48 12.27 -3.19 -6.60
C VAL A 48 10.83 -3.49 -6.19
N ILE A 49 10.38 -4.73 -6.40
CA ILE A 49 9.04 -5.17 -5.97
C ILE A 49 9.17 -5.85 -4.61
N ILE A 50 8.30 -5.51 -3.67
CA ILE A 50 8.28 -6.09 -2.31
C ILE A 50 6.87 -6.52 -1.99
N MET A 51 6.67 -7.82 -1.81
CA MET A 51 5.38 -8.41 -1.51
C MET A 51 5.45 -9.28 -0.26
N ALA A 52 4.30 -9.49 0.37
CA ALA A 52 4.16 -10.26 1.59
C ALA A 52 4.35 -11.74 1.30
N HIS A 53 3.52 -12.33 0.45
CA HIS A 53 3.49 -13.78 0.24
C HIS A 53 3.93 -14.15 -1.19
N PRO A 54 4.52 -15.34 -1.37
CA PRO A 54 4.70 -15.90 -2.70
C PRO A 54 3.34 -16.15 -3.35
N ASP A 55 3.13 -15.50 -4.50
CA ASP A 55 1.92 -15.35 -5.33
C ASP A 55 1.38 -13.91 -5.39
N ASP A 56 1.64 -13.07 -4.39
CA ASP A 56 1.20 -11.67 -4.39
C ASP A 56 1.82 -10.85 -5.53
N GLU A 57 3.06 -11.14 -5.92
CA GLU A 57 3.76 -10.43 -6.99
C GLU A 57 3.10 -10.62 -8.35
N ILE A 58 2.51 -11.79 -8.59
CA ILE A 58 1.78 -12.08 -9.82
C ILE A 58 0.34 -11.63 -9.74
N LEU A 59 -0.26 -11.59 -8.55
CA LEU A 59 -1.62 -11.11 -8.35
C LEU A 59 -1.73 -9.61 -8.55
N TRP A 60 -0.78 -8.83 -8.00
CA TRP A 60 -0.94 -7.39 -7.86
C TRP A 60 0.04 -6.55 -8.69
N ALA A 61 1.07 -7.16 -9.30
CA ALA A 61 2.14 -6.43 -9.99
C ALA A 61 2.68 -7.16 -11.24
N SER A 62 1.84 -7.93 -11.93
CA SER A 62 2.26 -8.71 -13.11
C SER A 62 2.76 -7.84 -14.27
N SER A 63 2.23 -6.62 -14.41
CA SER A 63 2.57 -5.67 -15.48
C SER A 63 4.03 -5.17 -15.44
N ILE A 64 4.66 -5.21 -14.26
CA ILE A 64 6.01 -4.71 -14.02
C ILE A 64 7.02 -5.82 -13.68
N LEU A 65 6.53 -7.04 -13.50
CA LEU A 65 7.32 -8.15 -12.97
C LEU A 65 8.49 -8.55 -13.87
N ALA A 66 8.30 -8.55 -15.20
CA ALA A 66 9.31 -8.97 -16.17
C ALA A 66 10.52 -8.02 -16.26
N THR A 67 10.34 -6.75 -15.88
CA THR A 67 11.37 -5.70 -15.97
C THR A 67 11.90 -5.29 -14.61
N ALA A 68 11.42 -5.89 -13.52
CA ALA A 68 11.87 -5.61 -12.17
C ALA A 68 13.36 -5.99 -11.98
N LYS A 69 14.10 -5.13 -11.27
CA LYS A 69 15.50 -5.39 -10.87
C LYS A 69 15.56 -6.56 -9.89
N LYS A 70 14.59 -6.62 -8.98
CA LYS A 70 14.44 -7.65 -7.96
C LYS A 70 13.01 -7.69 -7.45
N VAL A 71 12.62 -8.86 -6.97
CA VAL A 71 11.33 -9.13 -6.33
C VAL A 71 11.60 -9.76 -4.99
N ILE A 72 11.14 -9.15 -3.91
CA ILE A 72 11.34 -9.60 -2.54
C ILE A 72 10.01 -10.14 -2.02
N LEU A 73 10.01 -11.40 -1.57
CA LEU A 73 8.86 -12.07 -0.95
C LEU A 73 9.16 -12.24 0.53
N CYS A 74 8.40 -11.56 1.39
CA CYS A 74 8.73 -11.43 2.81
C CYS A 74 8.53 -12.74 3.58
N TYR A 75 7.37 -13.36 3.40
CA TYR A 75 6.95 -14.53 4.17
C TYR A 75 7.18 -15.83 3.39
N GLY A 76 7.56 -16.89 4.10
CA GLY A 76 7.75 -18.23 3.53
C GLY A 76 6.87 -19.25 4.23
N ASP A 77 7.28 -19.60 5.45
CA ASP A 77 6.59 -20.57 6.29
C ASP A 77 5.22 -20.08 6.76
N THR A 78 4.22 -20.94 6.60
CA THR A 78 2.83 -20.70 6.98
C THR A 78 2.36 -21.74 8.01
N ALA A 79 1.14 -21.58 8.53
CA ALA A 79 0.51 -22.60 9.37
C ALA A 79 0.25 -23.92 8.62
N ASP A 80 0.14 -23.86 7.29
CA ASP A 80 0.02 -25.03 6.42
C ASP A 80 1.40 -25.53 5.98
N ALA A 81 1.77 -26.73 6.44
CA ALA A 81 3.06 -27.32 6.13
C ALA A 81 3.17 -27.76 4.65
N ALA A 82 2.06 -28.05 3.97
CA ALA A 82 2.08 -28.37 2.55
C ALA A 82 2.45 -27.12 1.73
N VAL A 83 1.77 -26.01 2.00
CA VAL A 83 2.07 -24.71 1.35
C VAL A 83 3.51 -24.28 1.65
N SER A 84 3.99 -24.45 2.88
CA SER A 84 5.36 -24.10 3.25
C SER A 84 6.40 -24.90 2.46
N ARG A 85 6.21 -26.24 2.35
CA ARG A 85 7.07 -27.10 1.52
C ARG A 85 6.97 -26.75 0.04
N GLY A 86 5.77 -26.41 -0.42
CA GLY A 86 5.48 -26.00 -1.78
C GLY A 86 6.24 -24.74 -2.17
N ARG A 87 6.12 -23.68 -1.38
CA ARG A 87 6.86 -22.42 -1.56
C ARG A 87 8.38 -22.64 -1.55
N ALA A 88 8.88 -23.42 -0.60
CA ALA A 88 10.31 -23.74 -0.56
C ALA A 88 10.77 -24.52 -1.80
N ALA A 89 9.93 -25.40 -2.36
CA ALA A 89 10.24 -26.12 -3.59
C ALA A 89 10.19 -25.20 -4.82
N LEU A 90 9.14 -24.41 -4.93
CA LEU A 90 8.91 -23.45 -6.00
C LEU A 90 10.02 -22.40 -6.11
N LEU A 91 10.55 -21.90 -4.97
CA LEU A 91 11.61 -20.89 -5.02
C LEU A 91 12.96 -21.45 -5.49
N ARG A 92 13.16 -22.77 -5.46
CA ARG A 92 14.40 -23.39 -5.99
C ARG A 92 14.42 -23.44 -7.52
N ASP A 93 13.25 -23.45 -8.15
CA ASP A 93 13.09 -23.53 -9.61
C ASP A 93 12.25 -22.37 -10.17
N PHE A 94 12.19 -21.25 -9.44
CA PHE A 94 11.38 -20.11 -9.85
C PHE A 94 11.93 -19.53 -11.16
N PRO A 95 11.07 -19.32 -12.17
CA PRO A 95 11.53 -18.95 -13.51
C PRO A 95 12.07 -17.51 -13.59
N LEU A 96 11.79 -16.67 -12.59
CA LEU A 96 12.37 -15.33 -12.48
C LEU A 96 13.56 -15.36 -11.51
N THR A 97 14.77 -15.19 -12.06
CA THR A 97 16.03 -15.20 -11.29
C THR A 97 16.18 -14.00 -10.34
N SER A 98 15.31 -13.00 -10.47
CA SER A 98 15.32 -11.78 -9.66
C SER A 98 14.53 -11.92 -8.35
N VAL A 99 13.91 -13.08 -8.09
CA VAL A 99 13.08 -13.33 -6.90
C VAL A 99 13.93 -13.80 -5.71
N ILE A 100 13.71 -13.18 -4.56
CA ILE A 100 14.37 -13.46 -3.29
C ILE A 100 13.29 -13.66 -2.22
N GLY A 101 13.29 -14.83 -1.57
CA GLY A 101 12.46 -15.07 -0.40
C GLY A 101 13.22 -14.73 0.89
N LEU A 102 12.68 -13.83 1.72
CA LEU A 102 13.22 -13.53 3.05
C LEU A 102 12.91 -14.63 4.08
N ASN A 103 11.94 -15.49 3.75
CA ASN A 103 11.54 -16.66 4.54
C ASN A 103 11.17 -16.35 6.00
N ILE A 104 10.54 -15.19 6.22
CA ILE A 104 9.97 -14.86 7.53
C ILE A 104 8.74 -15.74 7.73
N ARG A 105 8.55 -16.26 8.94
CA ARG A 105 7.36 -17.04 9.25
C ARG A 105 6.13 -16.15 9.33
N GLU A 106 5.05 -16.51 8.65
CA GLU A 106 3.77 -15.79 8.73
C GLU A 106 3.24 -15.74 10.17
N SER A 107 2.70 -14.58 10.50
CA SER A 107 1.81 -14.39 11.63
C SER A 107 0.43 -14.91 11.27
N ARG A 108 -0.26 -15.55 12.21
CA ARG A 108 -1.61 -16.09 11.95
C ARG A 108 -2.69 -15.01 12.03
N SER A 109 -2.37 -13.80 11.59
CA SER A 109 -3.15 -12.58 11.79
C SER A 109 -4.30 -12.43 10.79
N PHE A 110 -4.29 -13.18 9.68
CA PHE A 110 -5.29 -13.06 8.60
C PHE A 110 -6.75 -13.10 9.10
N LEU A 111 -7.61 -12.18 8.62
CA LEU A 111 -9.05 -12.09 8.91
C LEU A 111 -9.42 -11.82 10.38
N THR A 112 -8.54 -11.15 11.12
CA THR A 112 -8.76 -10.87 12.54
C THR A 112 -9.01 -9.40 12.83
N THR A 113 -8.65 -8.51 11.91
CA THR A 113 -8.91 -7.08 11.95
C THR A 113 -10.41 -6.79 11.81
N ASN A 114 -10.84 -5.71 12.44
CA ASN A 114 -12.16 -5.14 12.23
C ASN A 114 -12.09 -4.06 11.15
N TRP A 115 -12.27 -4.43 9.89
CA TRP A 115 -12.22 -3.49 8.75
C TRP A 115 -13.35 -2.44 8.75
N GLY A 116 -14.41 -2.62 9.56
CA GLY A 116 -15.42 -1.57 9.78
C GLY A 116 -14.93 -0.44 10.69
N ARG A 117 -13.89 -0.69 11.49
CA ARG A 117 -13.23 0.26 12.39
C ARG A 117 -11.73 -0.06 12.48
N PRO A 118 -10.99 0.09 11.36
CA PRO A 118 -9.57 -0.22 11.32
C PRO A 118 -8.80 0.74 12.23
N ILE A 119 -7.80 0.24 12.95
CA ILE A 119 -6.92 1.02 13.82
C ILE A 119 -5.49 0.77 13.39
N GLU A 120 -4.84 1.79 12.83
CA GLU A 120 -3.42 1.75 12.51
C GLU A 120 -2.57 1.63 13.78
N THR A 121 -1.46 0.94 13.65
CA THR A 121 -0.45 0.77 14.72
C THR A 121 0.92 1.09 14.14
N ALA A 122 1.94 1.22 15.00
CA ALA A 122 3.31 1.45 14.56
C ALA A 122 3.84 0.34 13.62
N TYR A 123 3.31 -0.88 13.74
CA TYR A 123 3.76 -2.07 13.03
C TYR A 123 2.76 -2.59 11.97
N GLY A 124 1.74 -1.79 11.62
CA GLY A 124 0.74 -2.13 10.60
C GLY A 124 -0.67 -1.80 11.08
N ILE A 125 -1.49 -2.83 11.32
CA ILE A 125 -2.89 -2.69 11.74
C ILE A 125 -3.19 -3.50 13.02
N GLN A 126 -4.15 -3.05 13.81
CA GLN A 126 -4.61 -3.81 14.97
C GLN A 126 -5.32 -5.10 14.54
N CYS A 127 -4.63 -6.22 14.75
CA CYS A 127 -5.13 -7.57 14.48
C CYS A 127 -5.45 -8.34 15.79
N GLY A 128 -6.21 -9.43 15.67
CA GLY A 128 -6.71 -10.21 16.80
C GLY A 128 -5.82 -11.39 17.20
N ARG A 129 -5.37 -12.19 16.22
CA ARG A 129 -4.54 -13.39 16.49
C ARG A 129 -3.06 -13.05 16.40
N ASP A 130 -2.29 -13.69 17.28
CA ASP A 130 -0.81 -13.67 17.28
C ASP A 130 -0.22 -12.25 17.20
N ARG A 131 -0.72 -11.35 18.04
CA ARG A 131 -0.31 -9.93 18.05
C ARG A 131 1.19 -9.77 18.23
N ASP A 132 1.77 -10.55 19.13
CA ASP A 132 3.21 -10.48 19.41
C ASP A 132 4.03 -11.02 18.23
N GLY A 133 3.55 -12.09 17.58
CA GLY A 133 4.16 -12.59 16.34
C GLY A 133 4.09 -11.57 15.22
N TYR A 134 2.93 -10.96 15.01
CA TYR A 134 2.75 -9.88 14.05
C TYR A 134 3.68 -8.70 14.36
N GLN A 135 3.77 -8.22 15.59
CA GLN A 135 4.68 -7.13 15.93
C GLN A 135 6.17 -7.51 15.74
N ARG A 136 6.58 -8.74 16.09
CA ARG A 136 7.95 -9.21 15.81
C ARG A 136 8.23 -9.29 14.32
N ASN A 137 7.28 -9.75 13.53
CA ASN A 137 7.40 -9.85 12.08
C ASN A 137 7.64 -8.49 11.44
N PHE A 138 7.04 -7.42 11.95
CA PHE A 138 7.33 -6.06 11.48
C PHE A 138 8.82 -5.71 11.59
N GLU A 139 9.45 -5.96 12.76
CA GLU A 139 10.87 -5.65 12.93
C GLU A 139 11.77 -6.52 12.04
N LEU A 140 11.43 -7.82 11.92
CA LEU A 140 12.15 -8.75 11.04
C LEU A 140 12.04 -8.33 9.57
N ALA A 141 10.82 -8.04 9.11
CA ALA A 141 10.55 -7.62 7.74
C ALA A 141 11.24 -6.29 7.44
N ARG A 142 11.11 -5.29 8.32
CA ARG A 142 11.76 -3.99 8.15
C ARG A 142 13.28 -4.14 8.03
N ALA A 143 13.90 -4.90 8.93
CA ALA A 143 15.35 -5.11 8.90
C ALA A 143 15.81 -5.81 7.61
N ALA A 144 15.15 -6.92 7.24
CA ALA A 144 15.52 -7.69 6.07
C ALA A 144 15.24 -6.95 4.75
N ILE A 145 14.11 -6.24 4.64
CA ILE A 145 13.79 -5.40 3.47
C ILE A 145 14.83 -4.29 3.28
N ALA A 146 15.32 -3.69 4.37
CA ALA A 146 16.29 -2.61 4.30
C ALA A 146 17.60 -3.03 3.60
N GLU A 147 17.96 -4.30 3.58
CA GLU A 147 19.16 -4.79 2.88
C GLU A 147 18.99 -4.82 1.35
N HIS A 148 17.77 -4.58 0.86
CA HIS A 148 17.43 -4.73 -0.56
C HIS A 148 17.05 -3.44 -1.27
N ILE A 149 16.86 -2.34 -0.53
CA ILE A 149 16.52 -1.02 -1.05
C ILE A 149 17.74 -0.10 -1.01
N ALA A 150 18.11 0.45 -2.17
CA ALA A 150 19.14 1.48 -2.32
C ALA A 150 18.52 2.88 -2.48
N GLU A 151 19.32 3.92 -2.26
CA GLU A 151 18.93 5.29 -2.59
C GLU A 151 18.63 5.43 -4.09
N GLY A 152 17.60 6.20 -4.42
CA GLY A 152 17.13 6.42 -5.78
C GLY A 152 16.31 5.27 -6.39
N ASP A 153 16.15 4.14 -5.69
CA ASP A 153 15.28 3.05 -6.18
C ASP A 153 13.81 3.52 -6.32
N LEU A 154 13.09 2.93 -7.27
CA LEU A 154 11.62 2.93 -7.25
C LEU A 154 11.17 1.61 -6.61
N VAL A 155 10.49 1.71 -5.48
CA VAL A 155 10.01 0.56 -4.69
C VAL A 155 8.50 0.43 -4.84
N VAL A 156 8.05 -0.73 -5.32
CA VAL A 156 6.63 -1.09 -5.43
C VAL A 156 6.28 -2.09 -4.33
N THR A 157 5.22 -1.83 -3.56
CA THR A 157 4.75 -2.70 -2.47
C THR A 157 3.22 -2.71 -2.36
N HIS A 158 2.69 -3.48 -1.41
CA HIS A 158 1.29 -3.42 -1.01
C HIS A 158 0.80 -2.02 -0.66
N ASN A 159 -0.50 -1.80 -0.75
CA ASN A 159 -1.13 -0.55 -0.34
C ASN A 159 -1.48 -0.51 1.17
N PRO A 160 -1.77 0.69 1.73
CA PRO A 160 -2.04 0.86 3.15
C PRO A 160 -3.20 0.02 3.71
N TRP A 161 -4.12 -0.44 2.86
CA TRP A 161 -5.30 -1.23 3.23
C TRP A 161 -5.17 -2.72 2.88
N GLY A 162 -4.01 -3.15 2.38
CA GLY A 162 -3.68 -4.56 2.13
C GLY A 162 -4.57 -5.20 1.08
N GLU A 163 -4.87 -4.46 0.00
CA GLU A 163 -5.70 -4.84 -1.16
C GLU A 163 -7.09 -5.36 -0.78
N TYR A 164 -7.16 -6.62 -0.36
CA TYR A 164 -8.36 -7.29 0.13
C TYR A 164 -8.52 -7.29 1.66
N GLY A 165 -7.68 -6.54 2.35
CA GLY A 165 -7.63 -6.49 3.81
C GLY A 165 -6.89 -7.68 4.39
N HIS A 166 -5.70 -7.98 3.87
CA HIS A 166 -4.76 -8.88 4.51
C HIS A 166 -3.84 -8.10 5.46
N GLU A 167 -3.80 -8.49 6.73
CA GLU A 167 -3.04 -7.80 7.78
C GLU A 167 -1.54 -7.74 7.49
N GLU A 168 -0.97 -8.81 6.95
CA GLU A 168 0.46 -8.87 6.63
C GLU A 168 0.85 -8.02 5.42
N HIS A 169 -0.10 -7.73 4.51
CA HIS A 169 0.13 -6.80 3.41
C HIS A 169 0.27 -5.37 3.96
N VAL A 170 -0.63 -5.00 4.88
CA VAL A 170 -0.55 -3.73 5.61
C VAL A 170 0.75 -3.61 6.42
N GLN A 171 1.23 -4.73 7.00
CA GLN A 171 2.50 -4.75 7.71
C GLN A 171 3.70 -4.50 6.79
N VAL A 172 3.75 -5.17 5.64
CA VAL A 172 4.84 -4.99 4.67
C VAL A 172 4.82 -3.56 4.12
N TYR A 173 3.65 -3.02 3.76
CA TYR A 173 3.51 -1.60 3.43
C TYR A 173 4.07 -0.72 4.55
N ARG A 174 3.69 -0.96 5.81
CA ARG A 174 4.14 -0.15 6.94
C ARG A 174 5.66 -0.23 7.13
N ALA A 175 6.27 -1.40 6.95
CA ALA A 175 7.72 -1.57 7.03
C ALA A 175 8.44 -0.73 5.96
N VAL A 176 7.98 -0.80 4.71
CA VAL A 176 8.56 -0.01 3.60
C VAL A 176 8.34 1.49 3.81
N ALA A 177 7.14 1.90 4.24
CA ALA A 177 6.81 3.31 4.50
C ALA A 177 7.65 3.92 5.64
N VAL A 178 8.05 3.13 6.64
CA VAL A 178 9.00 3.59 7.66
C VAL A 178 10.40 3.77 7.06
N LEU A 179 10.87 2.80 6.27
CA LEU A 179 12.18 2.90 5.60
C LEU A 179 12.26 4.09 4.64
N LYS A 180 11.14 4.47 4.01
CA LYS A 180 11.04 5.64 3.13
C LYS A 180 11.35 6.98 3.82
N LYS A 181 11.18 7.03 5.14
CA LYS A 181 11.56 8.19 5.97
C LYS A 181 13.04 8.19 6.34
N GLU A 182 13.65 7.01 6.32
CA GLU A 182 15.06 6.80 6.67
C GLU A 182 15.97 6.91 5.43
N ARG A 183 15.43 6.74 4.22
CA ARG A 183 16.19 6.68 2.97
C ARG A 183 15.46 7.34 1.82
N ASP A 184 16.22 7.90 0.88
CA ASP A 184 15.65 8.54 -0.30
C ASP A 184 15.39 7.51 -1.41
N PHE A 185 14.16 7.02 -1.51
CA PHE A 185 13.67 6.23 -2.64
C PHE A 185 12.23 6.66 -2.97
N ARG A 186 11.71 6.28 -4.13
CA ARG A 186 10.29 6.52 -4.49
C ARG A 186 9.44 5.34 -4.03
N LEU A 187 8.34 5.61 -3.33
CA LEU A 187 7.43 4.58 -2.84
C LEU A 187 6.17 4.56 -3.69
N VAL A 188 5.89 3.43 -4.32
CA VAL A 188 4.70 3.18 -5.12
C VAL A 188 3.94 1.99 -4.54
N VAL A 189 2.61 2.06 -4.55
CA VAL A 189 1.73 1.00 -4.07
C VAL A 189 0.79 0.49 -5.14
N THR A 190 0.37 -0.76 -5.02
CA THR A 190 -0.63 -1.38 -5.89
C THR A 190 -2.00 -0.70 -5.73
N GLY A 191 -2.72 -0.53 -6.84
CA GLY A 191 -4.01 0.15 -6.92
C GLY A 191 -5.21 -0.78 -6.77
N TYR A 192 -5.13 -1.81 -5.94
CA TYR A 192 -6.21 -2.78 -5.72
C TYR A 192 -6.98 -2.48 -4.44
N ALA A 193 -8.31 -2.65 -4.46
CA ALA A 193 -9.13 -2.57 -3.25
C ALA A 193 -10.27 -3.57 -3.33
N SER A 194 -10.63 -4.19 -2.20
CA SER A 194 -11.86 -4.98 -2.10
C SER A 194 -13.02 -4.22 -1.47
N ASP A 195 -14.22 -4.75 -1.65
CA ASP A 195 -15.44 -4.29 -0.99
C ASP A 195 -15.34 -4.31 0.55
N ARG A 196 -14.46 -5.14 1.11
CA ARG A 196 -14.21 -5.23 2.56
C ARG A 196 -13.50 -4.01 3.14
N VAL A 197 -12.60 -3.40 2.36
CA VAL A 197 -11.67 -2.36 2.84
C VAL A 197 -11.90 -1.00 2.19
N LEU A 198 -12.98 -0.85 1.43
CA LEU A 198 -13.29 0.36 0.68
C LEU A 198 -13.21 1.63 1.54
N SER A 199 -13.84 1.62 2.72
CA SER A 199 -13.80 2.77 3.62
C SER A 199 -12.37 3.08 4.11
N PHE A 200 -11.54 2.06 4.34
CA PHE A 200 -10.16 2.28 4.77
C PHE A 200 -9.25 2.75 3.63
N MET A 201 -9.49 2.29 2.41
CA MET A 201 -8.87 2.84 1.22
C MET A 201 -9.17 4.34 1.09
N GLU A 202 -10.44 4.73 1.23
CA GLU A 202 -10.85 6.14 1.15
C GLU A 202 -10.24 7.00 2.26
N MET A 203 -10.10 6.45 3.48
CA MET A 203 -9.43 7.14 4.57
C MET A 203 -7.96 7.47 4.24
N ASN A 204 -7.31 6.69 3.36
CA ASN A 204 -5.91 6.84 2.97
C ASN A 204 -5.70 7.77 1.75
N THR A 205 -6.74 8.31 1.12
CA THR A 205 -6.57 9.17 -0.07
C THR A 205 -5.59 10.35 0.12
N PRO A 206 -5.49 11.00 1.31
CA PRO A 206 -4.53 12.11 1.49
C PRO A 206 -3.06 11.69 1.37
N ARG A 207 -2.74 10.40 1.40
CA ARG A 207 -1.38 9.85 1.30
C ARG A 207 -0.97 9.58 -0.15
N LEU A 208 -1.94 9.49 -1.05
CA LEU A 208 -1.74 9.10 -2.45
C LEU A 208 -1.43 10.34 -3.31
N GLY A 209 -0.43 10.19 -4.18
CA GLY A 209 -0.06 11.16 -5.20
C GLY A 209 -0.53 10.75 -6.59
N GLY A 210 0.34 10.97 -7.57
CA GLY A 210 0.08 10.60 -8.96
C GLY A 210 -0.12 9.09 -9.13
N SER A 211 -0.94 8.72 -10.10
CA SER A 211 -1.19 7.33 -10.47
C SER A 211 -0.75 7.03 -11.90
N ILE A 212 -0.57 5.75 -12.17
CA ILE A 212 -0.30 5.23 -13.50
C ILE A 212 -1.00 3.89 -13.70
N THR A 213 -1.49 3.68 -14.90
CA THR A 213 -2.11 2.44 -15.34
C THR A 213 -1.20 1.74 -16.34
N LEU A 214 -0.91 0.46 -16.12
CA LEU A 214 -0.04 -0.35 -16.97
C LEU A 214 -0.79 -1.60 -17.45
N PRO A 215 -0.54 -2.07 -18.69
CA PRO A 215 -1.18 -3.29 -19.18
C PRO A 215 -0.72 -4.51 -18.38
N THR A 216 -1.67 -5.27 -17.87
CA THR A 216 -1.39 -6.52 -17.14
C THR A 216 -0.68 -7.51 -18.04
N ASN A 217 0.42 -8.11 -17.58
CA ASN A 217 1.04 -9.22 -18.29
C ASN A 217 0.34 -10.55 -17.97
N LYS A 218 -0.85 -10.74 -18.54
CA LYS A 218 -1.71 -11.92 -18.30
C LYS A 218 -1.02 -13.23 -18.66
N SER A 219 -0.20 -13.25 -19.71
CA SER A 219 0.51 -14.46 -20.13
C SER A 219 1.54 -14.90 -19.09
N LEU A 220 2.33 -13.95 -18.57
CA LEU A 220 3.27 -14.22 -17.49
C LEU A 220 2.55 -14.64 -16.21
N ALA A 221 1.51 -13.90 -15.82
CA ALA A 221 0.74 -14.18 -14.61
C ALA A 221 0.12 -15.59 -14.63
N LEU A 222 -0.46 -16.00 -15.76
CA LEU A 222 -1.01 -17.34 -15.94
C LEU A 222 0.07 -18.43 -15.89
N SER A 223 1.22 -18.21 -16.55
CA SER A 223 2.32 -19.17 -16.51
C SER A 223 2.88 -19.36 -15.10
N LEU A 224 3.05 -18.27 -14.35
CA LEU A 224 3.52 -18.33 -12.96
C LEU A 224 2.47 -18.93 -12.03
N LYS A 225 1.19 -18.61 -12.20
CA LYS A 225 0.09 -19.27 -11.45
C LYS A 225 0.13 -20.79 -11.62
N GLN A 226 0.31 -21.28 -12.84
CA GLN A 226 0.44 -22.72 -13.09
C GLN A 226 1.66 -23.31 -12.37
N HIS A 227 2.76 -22.56 -12.28
CA HIS A 227 3.93 -22.95 -11.49
C HIS A 227 3.60 -23.02 -9.99
N TYR A 228 2.94 -22.00 -9.43
CA TYR A 228 2.46 -22.02 -8.04
C TYR A 228 1.53 -23.20 -7.73
N GLN A 229 0.59 -23.50 -8.64
CA GLN A 229 -0.35 -24.62 -8.51
C GLN A 229 0.37 -25.97 -8.57
N LYS A 230 1.34 -26.14 -9.49
CA LYS A 230 2.15 -27.36 -9.61
C LYS A 230 2.92 -27.67 -8.33
N HIS A 231 3.27 -26.65 -7.55
CA HIS A 231 4.03 -26.77 -6.31
C HIS A 231 3.14 -26.67 -5.05
N ASP A 232 1.82 -26.82 -5.15
CA ASP A 232 0.89 -26.76 -4.00
C ASP A 232 1.04 -25.47 -3.15
N SER A 233 1.34 -24.36 -3.81
CA SER A 233 1.69 -23.09 -3.16
C SER A 233 0.85 -21.90 -3.60
N TRP A 234 -0.07 -22.11 -4.55
CA TRP A 234 -1.09 -21.12 -4.93
C TRP A 234 -2.11 -20.95 -3.80
N THR A 235 -2.26 -19.74 -3.27
CA THR A 235 -3.14 -19.46 -2.13
C THR A 235 -4.39 -18.65 -2.48
N TRP A 236 -4.54 -18.28 -3.74
CA TRP A 236 -5.66 -17.48 -4.25
C TRP A 236 -6.71 -18.30 -5.00
N ASP A 237 -7.73 -17.65 -5.55
CA ASP A 237 -8.80 -18.33 -6.30
C ASP A 237 -8.30 -18.85 -7.66
N ASP A 238 -8.51 -20.14 -7.93
CA ASP A 238 -8.23 -20.77 -9.22
C ASP A 238 -9.03 -20.14 -10.36
N GLY A 239 -10.21 -19.57 -10.08
CA GLY A 239 -11.03 -18.83 -11.04
C GLY A 239 -10.63 -17.36 -11.22
N TYR A 240 -9.59 -16.87 -10.53
CA TYR A 240 -9.21 -15.47 -10.60
C TYR A 240 -8.82 -15.05 -12.03
N VAL A 241 -9.41 -13.94 -12.48
CA VAL A 241 -9.13 -13.29 -13.76
C VAL A 241 -8.53 -11.93 -13.48
N TRP A 242 -7.31 -11.71 -13.94
CA TRP A 242 -6.66 -10.42 -13.84
C TRP A 242 -7.38 -9.34 -14.64
N PRO A 243 -7.38 -8.08 -14.16
CA PRO A 243 -7.85 -6.95 -14.96
C PRO A 243 -6.98 -6.77 -16.22
N ASP A 244 -7.49 -6.07 -17.23
CA ASP A 244 -6.69 -5.74 -18.42
C ASP A 244 -5.54 -4.78 -18.11
N GLN A 245 -5.71 -3.98 -17.06
CA GLN A 245 -4.69 -3.04 -16.61
C GLN A 245 -4.57 -3.05 -15.09
N GLU A 246 -3.34 -2.93 -14.62
CA GLU A 246 -2.98 -2.73 -13.22
C GLU A 246 -2.75 -1.24 -12.97
N LEU A 247 -3.28 -0.75 -11.85
CA LEU A 247 -3.12 0.62 -11.41
C LEU A 247 -2.08 0.68 -10.28
N PHE A 248 -1.30 1.76 -10.24
CA PHE A 248 -0.33 2.04 -9.19
C PHE A 248 -0.41 3.50 -8.75
N TYR A 249 -0.08 3.76 -7.48
CA TYR A 249 -0.07 5.10 -6.88
C TYR A 249 1.26 5.39 -6.20
N GLU A 250 1.83 6.57 -6.44
CA GLU A 250 2.94 7.06 -5.63
C GLU A 250 2.44 7.48 -4.25
N ILE A 251 3.20 7.17 -3.19
CA ILE A 251 2.96 7.69 -1.85
C ILE A 251 3.78 8.98 -1.71
N THR A 252 3.09 10.09 -1.45
CA THR A 252 3.71 11.41 -1.33
C THR A 252 3.70 11.96 0.09
N ALA A 253 2.91 11.35 0.98
CA ALA A 253 2.83 11.73 2.38
C ALA A 253 2.45 10.51 3.25
N GLU A 254 3.44 9.71 3.64
CA GLU A 254 3.27 8.42 4.34
C GLU A 254 2.50 8.54 5.65
N ASP A 255 2.66 9.69 6.33
CA ASP A 255 2.06 10.02 7.63
C ASP A 255 0.91 11.02 7.54
N ALA A 256 0.43 11.36 6.33
CA ALA A 256 -0.72 12.25 6.23
C ALA A 256 -1.90 11.65 7.04
N PRO A 257 -2.59 12.48 7.83
CA PRO A 257 -3.66 12.01 8.69
C PRO A 257 -4.77 11.39 7.83
N LEU A 258 -5.36 10.32 8.35
CA LEU A 258 -6.50 9.68 7.69
C LEU A 258 -7.65 10.67 7.54
N ARG A 259 -8.29 10.64 6.38
CA ARG A 259 -9.52 11.38 6.15
C ARG A 259 -10.63 10.83 7.07
N PRO A 260 -11.47 11.69 7.68
CA PRO A 260 -12.63 11.21 8.42
C PRO A 260 -13.62 10.47 7.51
N VAL A 261 -14.27 9.43 8.05
CA VAL A 261 -15.31 8.62 7.35
C VAL A 261 -16.57 9.44 7.01
N ARG A 262 -16.69 10.68 7.51
CA ARG A 262 -17.85 11.55 7.28
C ARG A 262 -17.61 12.46 6.08
N GLY A 263 -18.58 12.52 5.17
CA GLY A 263 -18.60 13.45 4.02
C GLY A 263 -18.71 12.74 2.67
N THR A 264 -18.63 13.51 1.58
CA THR A 264 -18.73 13.01 0.20
C THR A 264 -17.54 12.11 -0.15
N MET A 265 -17.78 10.89 -0.62
CA MET A 265 -16.74 9.96 -1.06
C MET A 265 -15.83 10.61 -2.12
N ALA A 266 -14.51 10.39 -2.03
CA ALA A 266 -13.59 10.73 -3.11
C ALA A 266 -13.46 9.51 -4.01
N SER A 267 -13.84 9.62 -5.29
CA SER A 267 -13.63 8.55 -6.26
C SER A 267 -12.18 8.56 -6.73
N LEU A 268 -11.39 7.59 -6.31
CA LEU A 268 -10.13 7.26 -6.95
C LEU A 268 -10.32 5.99 -7.79
N PRO A 269 -9.80 5.92 -9.01
CA PRO A 269 -9.81 4.66 -9.75
C PRO A 269 -9.06 3.60 -8.94
N MET A 270 -9.58 2.38 -8.91
CA MET A 270 -8.97 1.23 -8.24
C MET A 270 -9.33 -0.04 -9.03
N ASN A 271 -8.44 -1.02 -9.05
CA ASN A 271 -8.78 -2.38 -9.44
C ASN A 271 -9.61 -3.02 -8.32
N MET A 272 -10.93 -3.10 -8.53
CA MET A 272 -11.86 -3.56 -7.51
C MET A 272 -11.95 -5.10 -7.46
N LEU A 273 -11.74 -5.66 -6.27
CA LEU A 273 -11.92 -7.07 -5.95
C LEU A 273 -13.28 -7.27 -5.27
N LEU A 274 -14.13 -8.12 -5.83
CA LEU A 274 -15.42 -8.47 -5.23
C LEU A 274 -15.29 -9.75 -4.41
N ILE A 275 -14.90 -9.62 -3.13
CA ILE A 275 -14.59 -10.77 -2.28
C ILE A 275 -15.76 -11.12 -1.36
N ASP A 276 -16.47 -10.11 -0.87
CA ASP A 276 -17.64 -10.29 -0.02
C ASP A 276 -18.98 -9.90 -0.74
N GLY A 277 -18.91 -9.42 -1.99
CA GLY A 277 -20.04 -8.94 -2.80
C GLY A 277 -21.10 -10.01 -3.14
N HIS A 278 -22.38 -9.60 -3.14
CA HIS A 278 -23.63 -10.37 -3.37
C HIS A 278 -23.70 -11.83 -2.90
N LEU A 279 -22.82 -12.29 -2.00
CA LEU A 279 -22.99 -13.59 -1.39
C LEU A 279 -24.33 -13.58 -0.62
N PRO A 280 -25.25 -14.54 -0.89
CA PRO A 280 -26.51 -14.62 -0.17
C PRO A 280 -26.23 -14.69 1.34
N LEU A 281 -27.09 -14.06 2.14
CA LEU A 281 -26.93 -13.87 3.59
C LEU A 281 -26.39 -15.12 4.31
N TRP A 282 -26.83 -16.32 3.90
CA TRP A 282 -26.38 -17.58 4.47
C TRP A 282 -24.88 -17.86 4.30
N ARG A 283 -24.23 -17.46 3.19
CA ARG A 283 -22.76 -17.61 3.02
C ARG A 283 -21.99 -16.65 3.91
N ARG A 284 -22.51 -15.43 4.12
CA ARG A 284 -21.92 -14.47 5.09
C ARG A 284 -22.04 -14.98 6.51
N VAL A 285 -23.21 -15.54 6.86
CA VAL A 285 -23.45 -16.18 8.15
C VAL A 285 -22.55 -17.41 8.32
N LEU A 286 -22.44 -18.28 7.32
CA LEU A 286 -21.58 -19.47 7.37
C LEU A 286 -20.10 -19.10 7.54
N ARG A 287 -19.61 -18.08 6.81
CA ARG A 287 -18.24 -17.55 7.01
C ARG A 287 -18.06 -16.96 8.40
N ARG A 288 -19.05 -16.22 8.93
CA ARG A 288 -19.02 -15.67 10.29
C ARG A 288 -19.01 -16.77 11.35
N PHE A 289 -19.80 -17.83 11.17
CA PHE A 289 -19.78 -19.02 12.02
C PHE A 289 -18.45 -19.75 11.92
N LYS A 290 -17.92 -19.97 10.72
CA LYS A 290 -16.58 -20.56 10.51
C LYS A 290 -15.50 -19.71 11.19
N ARG A 291 -15.59 -18.38 11.14
CA ARG A 291 -14.70 -17.43 11.83
C ARG A 291 -14.77 -17.58 13.36
N THR A 292 -15.98 -17.58 13.93
CA THR A 292 -16.16 -17.77 15.37
C THR A 292 -15.66 -19.14 15.82
N LEU A 293 -15.91 -20.17 15.03
CA LEU A 293 -15.51 -21.54 15.32
C LEU A 293 -13.99 -21.70 15.25
N LEU A 294 -13.33 -21.15 14.22
CA LEU A 294 -11.87 -21.17 14.08
C LEU A 294 -11.18 -20.38 15.20
N VAL A 295 -11.71 -19.22 15.60
CA VAL A 295 -11.19 -18.44 16.73
C VAL A 295 -11.38 -19.18 18.05
N ALA A 296 -12.52 -19.85 18.24
CA ALA A 296 -12.79 -20.67 19.43
C ALA A 296 -11.87 -21.91 19.47
N LEU A 297 -11.69 -22.59 18.35
CA LEU A 297 -10.81 -23.76 18.23
C LEU A 297 -9.35 -23.39 18.53
N ASP A 298 -8.88 -22.26 18.02
CA ASP A 298 -7.53 -21.76 18.28
C ASP A 298 -7.33 -21.40 19.78
N ARG A 299 -8.36 -20.87 20.46
CA ARG A 299 -8.33 -20.68 21.92
C ARG A 299 -8.24 -22.00 22.68
N VAL A 300 -8.99 -23.02 22.27
CA VAL A 300 -8.96 -24.36 22.91
C VAL A 300 -7.60 -25.03 22.72
N ILE A 301 -7.02 -24.96 21.52
CA ILE A 301 -5.70 -25.52 21.22
C ILE A 301 -4.61 -24.84 22.06
N ARG A 302 -4.68 -23.52 22.28
CA ARG A 302 -3.75 -22.80 23.17
C ARG A 302 -3.86 -23.25 24.64
N LEU A 303 -5.09 -23.44 25.13
CA LEU A 303 -5.32 -23.92 26.51
C LEU A 303 -4.78 -25.34 26.73
N GLN A 304 -4.79 -26.19 25.70
CA GLN A 304 -4.21 -27.53 25.76
C GLN A 304 -2.68 -27.53 25.67
N ARG A 305 -2.08 -26.57 24.95
CA ARG A 305 -0.62 -26.42 24.83
C ARG A 305 0.04 -25.74 26.03
N GLY A 306 -0.68 -24.89 26.78
CA GLY A 306 -0.20 -24.28 28.02
C GLY A 306 -0.29 -25.17 29.28
N LYS A 307 -0.74 -26.42 29.14
CA LYS A 307 -0.85 -27.42 30.22
C LYS A 307 0.16 -28.58 30.07
N ARG A 308 1.15 -28.45 29.19
CA ARG A 308 2.27 -29.39 29.03
C ARG A 308 3.58 -28.71 29.40
#